data_AF-A0A960GF27-F1
#
_entry.id   AF-A0A960GF27-F1
#
_cell.length_a   1.000
_cell.length_b   1.000
_cell.length_c   1.000
_cell.angle_alpha   90.00
_cell.angle_beta   90.00
_cell.angle_gamma   90.00
#
_symmetry.space_group_name_H-M   'P 1'
#
loop_
_entity.id
_entity.type
_entity.pdbx_description
1 polymer ?
#
loop_
_entity_poly.entity_id
_entity_poly.type
_entity_poly.pdbx_seq_one_letter_code
_entity_poly.pdbx_strand_id
1 'polypeptide(L)'
;MRSRGFLTWPLALLALTLALGLGGCGGSGEETSGDSSAAATTRSTMPSAGDGGQSQGGQGGKGQGGRGGGSGRDDPEEQGGGSGSGGSGSGSGTHSGDRFAAQLRSIVSDAFVELQPLAVPATAISDPEAYAGKLEDGVGELDDTLDQLEALDPPADAERGTQQVIDAFSGLRGAVASAADAYGSGDPQQRAAALLDLRAAAGKFGAGIQKATASLRDAGYGLPGR
;
A
#
# COMPACT_ATOMS: atom_id res chain seq x y z
N MET A 1 -27.11 5.58 32.87
CA MET A 1 -26.63 6.23 31.63
C MET A 1 -25.20 5.76 31.38
N ARG A 2 -25.03 4.76 30.50
CA ARG A 2 -23.72 4.28 30.05
C ARG A 2 -23.77 4.29 28.53
N SER A 3 -23.27 5.36 27.93
CA SER A 3 -23.14 5.50 26.48
C SER A 3 -22.05 4.55 26.02
N ARG A 4 -22.46 3.42 25.44
CA ARG A 4 -21.56 2.47 24.77
C ARG A 4 -21.08 3.09 23.46
N GLY A 5 -19.78 2.98 23.23
CA GLY A 5 -19.06 3.60 22.12
C GLY A 5 -19.56 3.12 20.75
N PHE A 6 -19.68 4.08 19.84
CA PHE A 6 -19.81 3.81 18.41
C PHE A 6 -18.45 4.03 17.74
N LEU A 7 -17.75 2.91 17.56
CA LEU A 7 -17.21 2.49 16.27
C LEU A 7 -16.50 3.57 15.42
N THR A 8 -15.30 3.99 15.81
CA THR A 8 -14.34 4.75 14.99
C THR A 8 -13.56 3.88 13.99
N TRP A 9 -14.07 2.69 13.66
CA TRP A 9 -13.27 1.62 13.04
C TRP A 9 -12.94 1.75 11.53
N PRO A 10 -13.68 2.49 10.66
CA PRO A 10 -13.32 2.51 9.23
C PRO A 10 -12.28 3.58 8.86
N LEU A 11 -12.17 4.68 9.61
CA LEU A 11 -11.11 5.70 9.40
C LEU A 11 -9.71 5.15 9.70
N ALA A 12 -9.64 4.18 10.61
CA ALA A 12 -8.39 3.52 10.92
C ALA A 12 -7.84 2.71 9.74
N LEU A 13 -8.65 2.16 8.83
CA LEU A 13 -8.11 1.30 7.75
C LEU A 13 -7.45 2.08 6.61
N LEU A 14 -7.98 3.25 6.24
CA LEU A 14 -7.36 4.12 5.23
C LEU A 14 -6.10 4.80 5.80
N ALA A 15 -6.14 5.21 7.07
CA ALA A 15 -4.97 5.70 7.79
C ALA A 15 -3.95 4.58 8.08
N LEU A 16 -4.39 3.32 8.26
CA LEU A 16 -3.51 2.18 8.51
C LEU A 16 -2.86 1.67 7.23
N THR A 17 -3.47 1.81 6.04
CA THR A 17 -2.74 1.59 4.78
C THR A 17 -1.72 2.70 4.50
N LEU A 18 -2.00 3.94 4.91
CA LEU A 18 -1.00 5.02 4.92
C LEU A 18 0.10 4.81 5.99
N ALA A 19 -0.22 4.26 7.15
CA ALA A 19 0.72 4.05 8.26
C ALA A 19 1.54 2.75 8.14
N LEU A 20 1.02 1.68 7.52
CA LEU A 20 1.74 0.42 7.29
C LEU A 20 2.83 0.55 6.22
N GLY A 21 2.82 1.62 5.41
CA GLY A 21 3.96 1.99 4.57
C GLY A 21 5.15 2.61 5.33
N LEU A 22 4.95 3.04 6.59
CA LEU A 22 5.94 3.76 7.41
C LEU A 22 6.48 2.97 8.62
N GLY A 23 5.88 1.82 8.96
CA GLY A 23 6.19 1.08 10.20
C GLY A 23 6.92 -0.26 10.01
N GLY A 24 8.19 -0.22 9.62
CA GLY A 24 9.05 -1.41 9.63
C GLY A 24 10.43 -1.11 10.20
N CYS A 25 10.56 -1.06 11.54
CA CYS A 25 11.79 -1.37 12.28
C CYS A 25 11.57 -1.38 13.82
N GLY A 26 11.90 -2.50 14.49
CA GLY A 26 12.28 -2.63 15.93
C GLY A 26 11.13 -2.68 16.95
N GLY A 27 10.83 -3.79 17.65
CA GLY A 27 11.64 -4.42 18.72
C GLY A 27 11.42 -3.66 20.05
N SER A 28 11.00 -4.20 21.20
CA SER A 28 11.12 -5.54 21.76
C SER A 28 10.21 -5.68 23.01
N GLY A 29 9.69 -6.88 23.25
CA GLY A 29 9.45 -7.47 24.59
C GLY A 29 8.44 -6.84 25.54
N GLU A 30 7.26 -7.47 25.67
CA GLU A 30 6.53 -7.48 26.95
C GLU A 30 5.85 -8.85 27.13
N GLU A 31 6.41 -9.62 28.06
CA GLU A 31 5.81 -10.85 28.57
C GLU A 31 4.65 -10.47 29.50
N THR A 32 3.42 -10.75 29.09
CA THR A 32 2.28 -10.74 30.01
C THR A 32 1.58 -12.08 29.96
N SER A 33 1.98 -12.93 30.91
CA SER A 33 1.21 -14.07 31.39
C SER A 33 -0.19 -13.62 31.82
N GLY A 34 -1.22 -14.24 31.27
CA GLY A 34 -2.62 -13.94 31.57
C GLY A 34 -3.51 -15.14 31.29
N ASP A 35 -3.56 -16.03 32.26
CA ASP A 35 -4.45 -17.18 32.38
C ASP A 35 -5.92 -16.72 32.52
N SER A 36 -6.86 -17.29 31.74
CA SER A 36 -8.22 -17.65 32.19
C SER A 36 -9.10 -18.24 31.07
N SER A 37 -9.25 -19.56 31.15
CA SER A 37 -10.48 -20.38 31.01
C SER A 37 -11.71 -19.90 30.22
N ALA A 38 -11.97 -20.67 29.14
CA ALA A 38 -13.11 -21.58 28.93
C ALA A 38 -14.54 -21.11 28.62
N ALA A 39 -15.12 -21.87 27.66
CA ALA A 39 -16.53 -22.12 27.30
C ALA A 39 -17.07 -21.24 26.14
N ALA A 40 -17.70 -21.76 25.08
CA ALA A 40 -18.13 -23.11 24.74
C ALA A 40 -18.14 -23.24 23.20
N THR A 41 -17.57 -24.32 22.66
CA THR A 41 -17.75 -24.69 21.24
C THR A 41 -18.64 -25.93 21.19
N THR A 42 -19.85 -25.72 20.68
CA THR A 42 -20.82 -26.76 20.40
C THR A 42 -20.30 -27.63 19.25
N ARG A 43 -20.06 -28.88 19.59
CA ARG A 43 -19.75 -29.99 18.70
C ARG A 43 -20.93 -30.26 17.75
N SER A 44 -20.66 -30.36 16.46
CA SER A 44 -21.54 -31.07 15.52
C SER A 44 -20.68 -31.93 14.61
N THR A 45 -20.90 -33.23 14.73
CA THR A 45 -20.17 -34.33 14.10
C THR A 45 -20.93 -34.79 12.86
N MET A 46 -20.27 -34.76 11.68
CA MET A 46 -20.12 -35.77 10.59
C MET A 46 -21.33 -36.62 10.11
N PRO A 47 -21.41 -37.15 8.85
CA PRO A 47 -20.32 -37.82 8.08
C PRO A 47 -20.29 -37.57 6.52
N SER A 48 -19.13 -37.60 5.85
CA SER A 48 -18.46 -38.72 5.12
C SER A 48 -18.78 -38.83 3.62
N ALA A 49 -17.74 -38.77 2.76
CA ALA A 49 -17.36 -39.75 1.72
C ALA A 49 -16.68 -39.13 0.46
N GLY A 50 -15.54 -39.72 0.05
CA GLY A 50 -14.88 -39.60 -1.27
C GLY A 50 -13.60 -38.75 -1.27
N ASP A 51 -12.36 -39.26 -1.11
CA ASP A 51 -11.60 -40.19 -1.99
C ASP A 51 -11.34 -39.57 -3.38
N GLY A 52 -10.14 -39.33 -3.90
CA GLY A 52 -8.76 -39.62 -3.49
C GLY A 52 -7.79 -38.92 -4.47
N GLY A 53 -6.48 -39.00 -4.24
CA GLY A 53 -5.47 -38.58 -5.24
C GLY A 53 -4.14 -38.09 -4.67
N GLN A 54 -3.22 -39.04 -4.47
CA GLN A 54 -1.82 -38.82 -4.07
C GLN A 54 -0.94 -38.31 -5.23
N SER A 55 0.07 -37.49 -4.93
CA SER A 55 1.47 -37.58 -5.44
C SER A 55 2.32 -36.49 -4.76
N GLN A 56 3.17 -36.77 -3.77
CA GLN A 56 4.58 -37.23 -3.83
C GLN A 56 5.59 -36.32 -4.56
N GLY A 57 6.65 -35.95 -3.82
CA GLY A 57 7.96 -35.48 -4.30
C GLY A 57 8.17 -33.97 -4.14
N GLY A 58 9.24 -33.41 -3.56
CA GLY A 58 10.53 -33.92 -3.09
C GLY A 58 11.09 -32.99 -1.99
N GLN A 59 11.95 -33.48 -1.08
CA GLN A 59 13.42 -33.34 -1.19
C GLN A 59 13.84 -31.91 -1.58
N GLY A 60 14.58 -31.13 -0.82
CA GLY A 60 15.55 -31.38 0.23
C GLY A 60 16.51 -30.19 0.18
N GLY A 61 16.96 -29.68 1.33
CA GLY A 61 17.80 -28.48 1.35
C GLY A 61 18.35 -28.16 2.72
N LYS A 62 19.20 -29.05 3.23
CA LYS A 62 20.08 -28.79 4.38
C LYS A 62 21.34 -28.10 3.87
N GLY A 63 21.63 -26.89 4.34
CA GLY A 63 22.99 -26.32 4.42
C GLY A 63 23.12 -25.67 5.79
N GLN A 64 23.91 -26.21 6.74
CA GLN A 64 25.37 -26.03 6.86
C GLN A 64 25.74 -24.55 6.62
N GLY A 65 26.27 -23.79 7.57
CA GLY A 65 27.15 -24.10 8.68
C GLY A 65 28.23 -23.02 8.65
N GLY A 66 28.44 -22.28 9.75
CA GLY A 66 29.36 -21.15 9.74
C GLY A 66 29.59 -20.57 11.12
N ARG A 67 30.18 -21.38 12.02
CA ARG A 67 30.87 -20.90 13.22
C ARG A 67 32.24 -20.38 12.79
N GLY A 68 32.53 -19.11 13.06
CA GLY A 68 33.87 -18.54 12.96
C GLY A 68 34.10 -17.63 14.15
N GLY A 69 34.66 -18.20 15.23
CA GLY A 69 35.21 -17.43 16.33
C GLY A 69 36.59 -16.90 15.96
N GLY A 70 36.85 -15.63 16.24
CA GLY A 70 38.15 -15.00 16.12
C GLY A 70 38.30 -13.98 17.24
N SER A 71 39.09 -14.36 18.25
CA SER A 71 39.49 -13.53 19.38
C SER A 71 40.98 -13.21 19.26
N GLY A 72 41.31 -11.92 19.27
CA GLY A 72 42.66 -11.33 19.40
C GLY A 72 42.51 -9.82 19.17
N ARG A 73 42.45 -8.98 20.21
CA ARG A 73 43.55 -8.40 21.02
C ARG A 73 44.57 -7.59 20.20
N ASP A 74 44.70 -6.34 20.64
CA ASP A 74 45.87 -5.44 20.68
C ASP A 74 45.81 -4.15 19.81
N ASP A 75 45.68 -3.04 20.54
CA ASP A 75 45.93 -1.59 20.29
C ASP A 75 47.09 -1.25 19.32
N PRO A 76 47.13 -0.05 18.65
CA PRO A 76 47.10 1.26 19.31
C PRO A 76 46.41 2.44 18.59
N GLU A 77 46.27 3.53 19.36
CA GLU A 77 45.90 4.89 18.99
C GLU A 77 46.69 5.42 17.76
N GLU A 78 46.00 5.90 16.73
CA GLU A 78 46.55 6.96 15.87
C GLU A 78 45.46 7.91 15.35
N GLN A 79 45.69 9.19 15.61
CA GLN A 79 44.92 10.34 15.16
C GLN A 79 44.97 10.43 13.62
N GLY A 80 43.81 10.56 12.97
CA GLY A 80 43.77 10.84 11.54
C GLY A 80 42.36 11.11 11.05
N GLY A 81 41.97 12.39 11.05
CA GLY A 81 40.73 12.84 10.43
C GLY A 81 40.67 12.43 8.97
N GLY A 82 39.58 11.77 8.59
CA GLY A 82 39.33 11.35 7.22
C GLY A 82 37.85 11.13 7.02
N SER A 83 37.12 12.25 6.85
CA SER A 83 35.75 12.24 6.32
C SER A 83 35.76 11.68 4.91
N GLY A 84 35.75 10.35 4.79
CA GLY A 84 35.48 9.65 3.55
C GLY A 84 33.98 9.53 3.36
N SER A 85 33.32 10.62 2.94
CA SER A 85 32.02 10.56 2.25
C SER A 85 32.21 9.88 0.89
N GLY A 86 32.48 8.58 0.92
CA GLY A 86 32.55 7.70 -0.24
C GLY A 86 31.14 7.37 -0.70
N GLY A 87 30.55 8.31 -1.45
CA GLY A 87 29.22 8.13 -2.03
C GLY A 87 28.83 9.26 -2.98
N SER A 88 29.80 9.95 -3.57
CA SER A 88 29.54 10.83 -4.71
C SER A 88 29.39 10.00 -5.97
N GLY A 89 28.20 9.44 -6.18
CA GLY A 89 27.72 9.04 -7.50
C GLY A 89 27.40 10.28 -8.31
N SER A 90 28.43 10.96 -8.83
CA SER A 90 28.30 12.07 -9.75
C SER A 90 28.54 11.55 -11.16
N GLY A 91 27.53 11.67 -12.03
CA GLY A 91 27.66 11.23 -13.42
C GLY A 91 26.46 11.58 -14.29
N SER A 92 26.24 12.88 -14.51
CA SER A 92 25.51 13.44 -15.67
C SER A 92 24.12 12.85 -15.98
N GLY A 93 23.11 13.24 -15.20
CA GLY A 93 21.70 12.90 -15.44
C GLY A 93 20.75 13.26 -14.28
N THR A 94 21.30 13.69 -13.14
CA THR A 94 20.58 13.88 -11.89
C THR A 94 19.55 15.01 -11.91
N HIS A 95 19.78 16.11 -12.64
CA HIS A 95 18.80 17.21 -12.70
C HIS A 95 17.50 16.86 -13.41
N SER A 96 17.53 16.03 -14.46
CA SER A 96 16.31 15.56 -15.12
C SER A 96 15.58 14.54 -14.26
N GLY A 97 16.31 13.66 -13.56
CA GLY A 97 15.70 12.67 -12.68
C GLY A 97 15.07 13.26 -11.42
N ASP A 98 15.75 14.20 -10.76
CA ASP A 98 15.22 14.91 -9.59
C ASP A 98 13.97 15.71 -9.96
N ARG A 99 13.97 16.36 -11.14
CA ARG A 99 12.81 17.10 -11.65
C ARG A 99 11.64 16.16 -11.93
N PHE A 100 11.87 15.05 -12.63
CA PHE A 100 10.85 14.04 -12.88
C PHE A 100 10.27 13.49 -11.57
N ALA A 101 11.12 13.10 -10.61
CA ALA A 101 10.68 12.58 -9.33
C ALA A 101 9.88 13.62 -8.51
N ALA A 102 10.25 14.90 -8.60
CA ALA A 102 9.51 15.99 -7.97
C ALA A 102 8.13 16.20 -8.63
N GLN A 103 8.05 16.18 -9.96
CA GLN A 103 6.79 16.30 -10.70
C GLN A 103 5.85 15.14 -10.38
N LEU A 104 6.35 13.90 -10.51
CA LEU A 104 5.57 12.71 -10.18
C LEU A 104 5.06 12.76 -8.74
N ARG A 105 5.90 13.18 -7.78
CA ARG A 105 5.47 13.32 -6.39
C ARG A 105 4.39 14.38 -6.23
N SER A 106 4.52 15.54 -6.87
CA SER A 106 3.52 16.60 -6.82
C SER A 106 2.17 16.06 -7.30
N ILE A 107 2.14 15.50 -8.52
CA ILE A 107 0.93 14.96 -9.15
C ILE A 107 0.26 13.93 -8.24
N VAL A 108 1.02 12.95 -7.76
CA VAL A 108 0.48 11.89 -6.89
C VAL A 108 -0.02 12.46 -5.55
N SER A 109 0.67 13.44 -4.98
CA SER A 109 0.29 14.03 -3.68
C SER A 109 -0.96 14.89 -3.79
N ASP A 110 -1.07 15.68 -4.86
CA ASP A 110 -2.22 16.52 -5.16
C ASP A 110 -3.45 15.62 -5.37
N ALA A 111 -3.32 14.54 -6.16
CA ALA A 111 -4.39 13.56 -6.34
C ALA A 111 -4.83 12.91 -5.01
N PHE A 112 -3.92 12.61 -4.08
CA PHE A 112 -4.31 12.07 -2.76
C PHE A 112 -5.11 13.05 -1.92
N VAL A 113 -4.80 14.35 -1.99
CA VAL A 113 -5.55 15.40 -1.30
C VAL A 113 -6.95 15.53 -1.89
N GLU A 114 -7.06 15.49 -3.22
CA GLU A 114 -8.33 15.59 -3.95
C GLU A 114 -9.22 14.35 -3.77
N LEU A 115 -8.63 13.17 -3.60
CA LEU A 115 -9.37 11.92 -3.36
C LEU A 115 -9.79 11.71 -1.89
N GLN A 116 -9.19 12.45 -0.95
CA GLN A 116 -9.50 12.32 0.48
C GLN A 116 -10.99 12.46 0.82
N PRO A 117 -11.75 13.42 0.22
CA PRO A 117 -13.18 13.56 0.46
C PRO A 117 -14.02 12.36 -0.01
N LEU A 118 -13.52 11.50 -0.90
CA LEU A 118 -14.24 10.32 -1.40
C LEU A 118 -14.19 9.15 -0.41
N ALA A 119 -13.20 9.14 0.48
CA ALA A 119 -12.98 8.11 1.50
C ALA A 119 -13.99 8.17 2.67
N VAL A 120 -15.22 8.59 2.41
CA VAL A 120 -16.30 8.63 3.40
C VAL A 120 -16.69 7.18 3.77
N PRO A 121 -16.78 6.84 5.06
CA PRO A 121 -17.29 5.53 5.44
C PRO A 121 -18.72 5.36 4.96
N ALA A 122 -19.05 4.18 4.43
CA ALA A 122 -20.37 3.88 3.86
C ALA A 122 -21.54 4.21 4.82
N THR A 123 -21.32 4.09 6.13
CA THR A 123 -22.30 4.42 7.19
C THR A 123 -22.59 5.92 7.32
N ALA A 124 -21.77 6.80 6.77
CA ALA A 124 -21.93 8.24 6.81
C ALA A 124 -22.59 8.81 5.54
N ILE A 125 -22.92 7.95 4.57
CA ILE A 125 -23.62 8.36 3.34
C ILE A 125 -25.11 8.45 3.66
N SER A 126 -25.56 9.64 4.08
CA SER A 126 -26.98 9.93 4.33
C SER A 126 -27.74 10.28 3.05
N ASP A 127 -27.04 10.71 2.01
CA ASP A 127 -27.58 11.13 0.73
C ASP A 127 -26.79 10.44 -0.39
N PRO A 128 -27.35 9.36 -0.98
CA PRO A 128 -26.71 8.59 -2.04
C PRO A 128 -26.49 9.39 -3.32
N GLU A 129 -27.41 10.31 -3.66
CA GLU A 129 -27.35 11.12 -4.88
C GLU A 129 -26.26 12.18 -4.75
N ALA A 130 -26.19 12.86 -3.59
CA ALA A 130 -25.09 13.77 -3.31
C ALA A 130 -23.72 13.05 -3.25
N TYR A 131 -23.69 11.77 -2.86
CA TYR A 131 -22.45 10.98 -2.91
C TYR A 131 -22.10 10.56 -4.34
N ALA A 132 -23.08 10.22 -5.19
CA ALA A 132 -22.85 9.98 -6.61
C ALA A 132 -22.17 11.17 -7.27
N GLY A 133 -22.67 12.39 -7.05
CA GLY A 133 -22.07 13.61 -7.58
C GLY A 133 -20.61 13.81 -7.13
N LYS A 134 -20.29 13.52 -5.86
CA LYS A 134 -18.89 13.55 -5.40
C LYS A 134 -18.01 12.51 -6.09
N LEU A 135 -18.54 11.31 -6.34
CA LEU A 135 -17.80 10.29 -7.07
C LEU A 135 -17.55 10.74 -8.52
N GLU A 136 -18.51 11.37 -9.18
CA GLU A 136 -18.35 11.96 -10.52
C GLU A 136 -17.27 13.05 -10.54
N ASP A 137 -17.30 13.98 -9.57
CA ASP A 137 -16.25 14.99 -9.40
C ASP A 137 -14.88 14.29 -9.24
N GLY A 138 -14.83 13.26 -8.40
CA GLY A 138 -13.64 12.43 -8.19
C GLY A 138 -13.13 11.70 -9.43
N VAL A 139 -14.00 11.31 -10.36
CA VAL A 139 -13.59 10.76 -11.66
C VAL A 139 -12.92 11.84 -12.50
N GLY A 140 -13.44 13.07 -12.49
CA GLY A 140 -12.84 14.21 -13.16
C GLY A 140 -11.41 14.48 -12.68
N GLU A 141 -11.21 14.55 -11.36
CA GLU A 141 -9.86 14.75 -10.77
C GLU A 141 -8.90 13.59 -11.10
N LEU A 142 -9.41 12.36 -11.19
CA LEU A 142 -8.60 11.20 -11.60
C LEU A 142 -8.23 11.25 -13.08
N ASP A 143 -9.13 11.72 -13.95
CA ASP A 143 -8.85 11.92 -15.37
C ASP A 143 -7.77 13.00 -15.55
N ASP A 144 -7.89 14.13 -14.84
CA ASP A 144 -6.87 15.20 -14.85
C ASP A 144 -5.52 14.70 -14.31
N THR A 145 -5.52 13.85 -13.28
CA THR A 145 -4.31 13.21 -12.75
C THR A 145 -3.67 12.28 -13.79
N LEU A 146 -4.47 11.47 -14.49
CA LEU A 146 -3.98 10.56 -15.53
C LEU A 146 -3.39 11.33 -16.70
N ASP A 147 -4.04 12.39 -17.15
CA ASP A 147 -3.53 13.27 -18.21
C ASP A 147 -2.17 13.89 -17.81
N GLN A 148 -2.03 14.33 -16.56
CA GLN A 148 -0.75 14.85 -16.04
C GLN A 148 0.34 13.77 -15.98
N LEU A 149 0.00 12.54 -15.58
CA LEU A 149 0.94 11.43 -15.53
C LEU A 149 1.38 10.97 -16.93
N GLU A 150 0.45 10.90 -17.89
CA GLU A 150 0.74 10.54 -19.28
C GLU A 150 1.53 11.62 -20.02
N ALA A 151 1.38 12.88 -19.61
CA ALA A 151 2.19 13.99 -20.11
C ALA A 151 3.62 14.02 -19.52
N LEU A 152 3.93 13.19 -18.51
CA LEU A 152 5.31 13.06 -18.04
C LEU A 152 6.16 12.41 -19.14
N ASP A 153 7.39 12.88 -19.26
CA ASP A 153 8.44 12.27 -20.08
C ASP A 153 9.38 11.49 -19.15
N PRO A 154 9.02 10.26 -18.74
CA PRO A 154 9.83 9.50 -17.80
C PRO A 154 11.16 9.10 -18.46
N PRO A 155 12.27 9.19 -17.73
CA PRO A 155 13.50 8.53 -18.15
C PRO A 155 13.29 7.02 -18.40
N ALA A 156 14.06 6.43 -19.31
CA ALA A 156 13.87 5.04 -19.76
C ALA A 156 13.88 3.99 -18.62
N ASP A 157 14.65 4.24 -17.56
CA ASP A 157 14.71 3.38 -16.37
C ASP A 157 13.52 3.59 -15.41
N ALA A 158 12.83 4.73 -15.49
CA ALA A 158 11.63 5.04 -14.72
C ALA A 158 10.31 4.66 -15.43
N GLU A 159 10.29 4.50 -16.76
CA GLU A 159 9.11 4.20 -17.58
C GLU A 159 8.21 3.12 -16.96
N ARG A 160 8.82 1.99 -16.56
CA ARG A 160 8.11 0.86 -15.96
C ARG A 160 7.45 1.23 -14.62
N GLY A 161 8.10 2.07 -13.83
CA GLY A 161 7.56 2.56 -12.56
C GLY A 161 6.41 3.52 -12.79
N THR A 162 6.57 4.48 -13.70
CA THR A 162 5.53 5.45 -14.09
C THR A 162 4.29 4.75 -14.65
N GLN A 163 4.46 3.77 -15.54
CA GLN A 163 3.34 3.01 -16.09
C GLN A 163 2.55 2.28 -15.00
N GLN A 164 3.22 1.75 -13.98
CA GLN A 164 2.53 1.12 -12.85
C GLN A 164 1.73 2.12 -12.00
N VAL A 165 2.16 3.38 -11.93
CA VAL A 165 1.38 4.47 -11.32
C VAL A 165 0.14 4.73 -12.16
N ILE A 166 0.29 4.92 -13.47
CA ILE A 166 -0.81 5.14 -14.43
C ILE A 166 -1.84 4.01 -14.35
N ASP A 167 -1.39 2.75 -14.43
CA ASP A 167 -2.26 1.57 -14.36
C ASP A 167 -3.04 1.52 -13.03
N ALA A 168 -2.41 1.92 -11.92
CA ALA A 168 -3.06 1.96 -10.61
C ALA A 168 -4.17 3.04 -10.59
N PHE A 169 -3.86 4.27 -11.03
CA PHE A 169 -4.84 5.36 -11.10
C PHE A 169 -5.99 5.04 -12.06
N SER A 170 -5.70 4.48 -13.24
CA SER A 170 -6.71 4.06 -14.21
C SER A 170 -7.66 3.00 -13.64
N GLY A 171 -7.11 2.01 -12.91
CA GLY A 171 -7.90 1.00 -12.22
C GLY A 171 -8.80 1.58 -11.12
N LEU A 172 -8.29 2.55 -10.36
CA LEU A 172 -9.09 3.26 -9.35
C LEU A 172 -10.20 4.09 -10.00
N ARG A 173 -9.88 4.86 -11.04
CA ARG A 173 -10.81 5.68 -11.82
C ARG A 173 -11.98 4.86 -12.35
N GLY A 174 -11.71 3.70 -12.94
CA GLY A 174 -12.75 2.79 -13.42
C GLY A 174 -13.72 2.34 -12.31
N ALA A 175 -13.19 2.08 -11.11
CA ALA A 175 -14.02 1.69 -9.96
C ALA A 175 -14.83 2.85 -9.39
N VAL A 176 -14.26 4.07 -9.33
CA VAL A 176 -14.97 5.28 -8.88
C VAL A 176 -16.10 5.62 -9.85
N ALA A 177 -15.87 5.56 -11.16
CA ALA A 177 -16.90 5.78 -12.18
C ALA A 177 -18.04 4.75 -12.07
N SER A 178 -17.70 3.47 -11.95
CA SER A 178 -18.71 2.43 -11.74
C SER A 178 -19.51 2.63 -10.44
N ALA A 179 -18.88 3.17 -9.39
CA ALA A 179 -19.57 3.49 -8.15
C ALA A 179 -20.50 4.69 -8.32
N ALA A 180 -20.09 5.74 -9.04
CA ALA A 180 -20.94 6.88 -9.35
C ALA A 180 -22.25 6.43 -10.03
N ASP A 181 -22.14 5.60 -11.08
CA ASP A 181 -23.28 5.02 -11.79
C ASP A 181 -24.21 4.22 -10.85
N ALA A 182 -23.61 3.35 -10.02
CA ALA A 182 -24.37 2.53 -9.09
C ALA A 182 -25.14 3.36 -8.06
N TYR A 183 -24.53 4.45 -7.55
CA TYR A 183 -25.20 5.36 -6.62
C TYR A 183 -26.27 6.22 -7.28
N GLY A 184 -26.06 6.65 -8.54
CA GLY A 184 -27.06 7.37 -9.33
C GLY A 184 -28.26 6.51 -9.75
N SER A 185 -28.09 5.18 -9.83
CA SER A 185 -29.19 4.25 -10.19
C SER A 185 -30.30 4.15 -9.13
N GLY A 186 -30.01 4.51 -7.87
CA GLY A 186 -30.90 4.31 -6.73
C GLY A 186 -31.03 2.85 -6.25
N ASP A 187 -30.47 1.87 -6.95
CA ASP A 187 -30.55 0.45 -6.61
C ASP A 187 -29.68 0.13 -5.38
N PRO A 188 -30.24 -0.37 -4.26
CA PRO A 188 -29.48 -0.67 -3.05
C PRO A 188 -28.52 -1.87 -3.22
N GLN A 189 -28.86 -2.85 -4.05
CA GLN A 189 -27.97 -3.98 -4.33
C GLN A 189 -26.74 -3.53 -5.14
N GLN A 190 -26.95 -2.69 -6.16
CA GLN A 190 -25.84 -2.15 -6.96
C GLN A 190 -24.90 -1.29 -6.12
N ARG A 191 -25.43 -0.45 -5.23
CA ARG A 191 -24.62 0.35 -4.29
C ARG A 191 -23.77 -0.51 -3.36
N ALA A 192 -24.36 -1.59 -2.81
CA ALA A 192 -23.61 -2.50 -1.95
C ALA A 192 -22.48 -3.22 -2.71
N ALA A 193 -22.74 -3.64 -3.96
CA ALA A 193 -21.71 -4.22 -4.82
C ALA A 193 -20.60 -3.22 -5.16
N ALA A 194 -20.97 -2.00 -5.57
CA ALA A 194 -20.04 -0.93 -5.89
C ALA A 194 -19.11 -0.57 -4.71
N LEU A 195 -19.60 -0.57 -3.48
CA LEU A 195 -18.76 -0.37 -2.29
C LEU A 195 -17.71 -1.48 -2.10
N LEU A 196 -18.08 -2.74 -2.37
CA LEU A 196 -17.13 -3.86 -2.30
C LEU A 196 -16.07 -3.74 -3.40
N ASP A 197 -16.49 -3.39 -4.61
CA ASP A 197 -15.60 -3.20 -5.75
C ASP A 197 -14.66 -2.01 -5.55
N LEU A 198 -15.16 -0.89 -5.03
CA LEU A 198 -14.35 0.28 -4.70
C LEU A 198 -13.30 -0.05 -3.63
N ARG A 199 -13.67 -0.84 -2.60
CA ARG A 199 -12.73 -1.32 -1.58
C ARG A 199 -11.66 -2.24 -2.18
N ALA A 200 -12.06 -3.15 -3.07
CA ALA A 200 -11.13 -4.04 -3.76
C ALA A 200 -10.19 -3.26 -4.68
N ALA A 201 -10.70 -2.26 -5.40
CA ALA A 201 -9.93 -1.36 -6.25
C ALA A 201 -8.95 -0.52 -5.43
N ALA A 202 -9.36 0.06 -4.30
CA ALA A 202 -8.48 0.79 -3.39
C ALA A 202 -7.33 -0.10 -2.86
N GLY A 203 -7.60 -1.38 -2.56
CA GLY A 203 -6.58 -2.35 -2.19
C GLY A 203 -5.58 -2.62 -3.32
N LYS A 204 -6.06 -2.80 -4.56
CA LYS A 204 -5.21 -2.99 -5.75
C LYS A 204 -4.40 -1.73 -6.07
N PHE A 205 -5.01 -0.56 -5.97
CA PHE A 205 -4.37 0.74 -6.13
C PHE A 205 -3.20 0.89 -5.16
N GLY A 206 -3.43 0.67 -3.86
CA GLY A 206 -2.37 0.73 -2.85
C GLY A 206 -1.20 -0.24 -3.15
N ALA A 207 -1.51 -1.48 -3.53
CA ALA A 207 -0.48 -2.45 -3.94
C ALA A 207 0.26 -2.02 -5.22
N GLY A 208 -0.44 -1.42 -6.19
CA GLY A 208 0.13 -0.87 -7.41
C GLY A 208 1.11 0.28 -7.13
N ILE A 209 0.72 1.24 -6.29
CA ILE A 209 1.57 2.37 -5.88
C ILE A 209 2.81 1.87 -5.13
N GLN A 210 2.68 0.87 -4.25
CA GLN A 210 3.83 0.28 -3.55
C GLN A 210 4.82 -0.38 -4.53
N LYS A 211 4.31 -1.14 -5.50
CA LYS A 211 5.12 -1.78 -6.54
C LYS A 211 5.81 -0.74 -7.43
N ALA A 212 5.10 0.29 -7.85
CA ALA A 212 5.63 1.41 -8.62
C ALA A 212 6.75 2.14 -7.85
N THR A 213 6.52 2.42 -6.57
CA THR A 213 7.51 3.06 -5.70
C THR A 213 8.78 2.22 -5.55
N ALA A 214 8.65 0.90 -5.40
CA ALA A 214 9.80 -0.01 -5.38
C ALA A 214 10.55 0.02 -6.72
N SER A 215 9.83 -0.04 -7.84
CA SER A 215 10.42 0.04 -9.18
C SER A 215 11.18 1.35 -9.42
N LEU A 216 10.63 2.49 -9.00
CA LEU A 216 11.26 3.81 -9.14
C LEU A 216 12.50 3.93 -8.24
N ARG A 217 12.43 3.39 -7.02
CA ARG A 217 13.57 3.35 -6.09
C ARG A 217 14.72 2.50 -6.64
N ASP A 218 14.42 1.33 -7.19
CA ASP A 218 15.41 0.44 -7.81
C ASP A 218 16.08 1.11 -9.02
N ALA A 219 15.36 2.00 -9.71
CA ALA A 219 15.85 2.84 -10.79
C ALA A 219 16.59 4.11 -10.31
N GLY A 220 16.76 4.31 -8.99
CA GLY A 220 17.49 5.47 -8.44
C GLY A 220 16.66 6.74 -8.26
N TYR A 221 15.36 6.71 -8.58
CA TYR A 221 14.41 7.79 -8.32
C TYR A 221 13.91 7.65 -6.89
N GLY A 222 14.76 8.05 -5.95
CA GLY A 222 14.45 8.06 -4.52
C GLY A 222 13.25 8.96 -4.22
N LEU A 223 12.04 8.42 -4.30
CA LEU A 223 10.93 8.90 -3.47
C LEU A 223 11.39 8.64 -2.03
N PRO A 224 11.50 9.67 -1.15
CA PRO A 224 12.00 9.52 0.20
C PRO A 224 11.07 8.59 0.95
N GLY A 225 11.47 7.33 0.98
CA GLY A 225 11.06 6.34 1.94
C GLY A 225 12.14 6.29 3.00
N ARG A 226 12.09 7.29 3.89
CA ARG A 226 12.99 7.61 5.03
C ARG A 226 14.04 8.66 4.75
#